data_AF-A0A2W6EA49-F1
#
_entry.id   AF-A0A2W6EA49-F1
#
_cell.length_a   1.000
_cell.length_b   1.000
_cell.length_c   1.000
_cell.angle_alpha   90.00
_cell.angle_beta   90.00
_cell.angle_gamma   90.00
#
_symmetry.space_group_name_H-M   'P 1'
#
loop_
_entity.id
_entity.type
_entity.pdbx_description
1 polymer ?
#
loop_
_entity_poly.entity_id
_entity_poly.type
_entity_poly.pdbx_seq_one_letter_code
_entity_poly.pdbx_strand_id
1 'polypeptide(L)'
;MTKTKSRRPVEGQTNPRQACPCGSGKRYKACHGAPGGAQDAMVHRPFAGLAAECQLIALREFVPSATAPLSLAQPAGRDVTLATVLPTAAAAIVRPDNVALIGLQVLSHSTDLSRDLGRALSWALTADPGSVLPTVSTTGDGEQIRLQELLIPETPLDVTVHPDFAWWIPGEEPPSGEAAASLQQANAAILPTEAVTGAGIEAAYWVDAGEKAHLRWVRPEPEEQLLAAMARLAARSELDLGGD
;
A
#
# COMPACT_ATOMS: atom_id res chain seq x y z
N MET A 1 50.00 -10.29 -5.56
CA MET A 1 48.87 -9.88 -4.68
C MET A 1 48.68 -8.38 -4.79
N THR A 2 47.83 -7.93 -5.71
CA THR A 2 47.65 -6.51 -6.01
C THR A 2 46.61 -5.93 -5.03
N LYS A 3 47.08 -5.18 -4.02
CA LYS A 3 46.21 -4.49 -3.05
C LYS A 3 45.36 -3.44 -3.76
N THR A 4 44.05 -3.66 -3.86
CA THR A 4 43.10 -2.65 -4.35
C THR A 4 43.02 -1.52 -3.33
N LYS A 5 43.51 -0.32 -3.70
CA LYS A 5 43.39 0.90 -2.89
C LYS A 5 41.91 1.21 -2.64
N SER A 6 41.49 1.18 -1.37
CA SER A 6 40.20 1.71 -0.93
C SER A 6 40.21 3.22 -1.12
N ARG A 7 39.39 3.72 -2.05
CA ARG A 7 39.21 5.14 -2.33
C ARG A 7 38.07 5.63 -1.42
N ARG A 8 38.34 6.60 -0.55
CA ARG A 8 37.30 7.20 0.31
C ARG A 8 36.17 7.76 -0.58
N PRO A 9 34.89 7.57 -0.24
CA PRO A 9 33.79 8.19 -0.95
C PRO A 9 33.96 9.72 -0.93
N VAL A 10 33.74 10.36 -2.07
CA VAL A 10 33.64 11.81 -2.18
C VAL A 10 32.25 12.19 -1.64
N GLU A 11 32.17 13.22 -0.78
CA GLU A 11 30.88 13.73 -0.28
C GLU A 11 29.92 14.02 -1.44
N GLY A 12 28.70 13.50 -1.35
CA GLY A 12 27.68 13.59 -2.41
C GLY A 12 27.69 12.47 -3.46
N GLN A 13 28.67 11.55 -3.45
CA GLN A 13 28.65 10.38 -4.35
C GLN A 13 28.08 9.13 -3.68
N THR A 14 26.99 8.60 -4.25
CA THR A 14 26.34 7.35 -3.84
C THR A 14 27.34 6.18 -3.87
N ASN A 15 27.63 5.59 -2.70
CA ASN A 15 28.62 4.51 -2.61
C ASN A 15 28.10 3.26 -3.35
N PRO A 16 28.79 2.74 -4.38
CA PRO A 16 28.30 1.60 -5.17
C PRO A 16 28.07 0.31 -4.37
N ARG A 17 28.67 0.20 -3.17
CA ARG A 17 28.54 -0.98 -2.29
C ARG A 17 27.53 -0.79 -1.15
N GLN A 18 26.97 0.41 -0.96
CA GLN A 18 25.97 0.63 0.08
C GLN A 18 24.67 -0.12 -0.23
N ALA A 19 23.84 -0.35 0.80
CA ALA A 19 22.49 -0.87 0.61
C ALA A 19 21.70 0.06 -0.32
N CYS A 20 20.96 -0.50 -1.28
CA CYS A 20 20.15 0.32 -2.17
C CYS A 20 19.05 1.01 -1.36
N PRO A 21 18.92 2.35 -1.44
CA PRO A 21 17.83 3.07 -0.78
C PRO A 21 16.45 2.73 -1.39
N CYS A 22 16.43 2.07 -2.55
CA CYS A 22 15.24 1.64 -3.27
C CYS A 22 14.46 0.46 -2.62
N GLY A 23 14.94 -0.11 -1.51
CA GLY A 23 14.25 -1.21 -0.84
C GLY A 23 14.36 -2.59 -1.52
N SER A 24 15.17 -2.72 -2.57
CA SER A 24 15.36 -4.00 -3.29
C SER A 24 16.13 -5.08 -2.50
N GLY A 25 16.67 -4.74 -1.33
CA GLY A 25 17.58 -5.62 -0.56
C GLY A 25 18.96 -5.83 -1.22
N LYS A 26 19.22 -5.23 -2.39
CA LYS A 26 20.50 -5.34 -3.13
C LYS A 26 21.45 -4.18 -2.80
N ARG A 27 22.71 -4.29 -3.23
CA ARG A 27 23.69 -3.17 -3.21
C ARG A 27 23.43 -2.19 -4.35
N TYR A 28 23.72 -0.90 -4.16
CA TYR A 28 23.44 0.16 -5.14
C TYR A 28 23.96 -0.17 -6.56
N LYS A 29 25.21 -0.64 -6.72
CA LYS A 29 25.75 -1.01 -8.04
C LYS A 29 25.01 -2.17 -8.70
N ALA A 30 24.53 -3.13 -7.92
CA ALA A 30 23.79 -4.28 -8.44
C ALA A 30 22.36 -3.91 -8.82
N CYS A 31 21.83 -2.83 -8.25
CA CYS A 31 20.49 -2.34 -8.51
C CYS A 31 20.44 -1.25 -9.59
N HIS A 32 21.41 -0.32 -9.62
CA HIS A 32 21.44 0.87 -10.49
C HIS A 32 22.74 1.03 -11.30
N GLY A 33 23.66 0.06 -11.25
CA GLY A 33 25.00 0.16 -11.86
C GLY A 33 25.17 -0.52 -13.22
N ALA A 34 24.09 -1.02 -13.84
CA ALA A 34 24.12 -1.65 -15.16
C ALA A 34 23.86 -0.62 -16.29
N PRO A 35 24.46 -0.80 -17.49
CA PRO A 35 24.09 -0.02 -18.67
C PRO A 35 22.62 -0.28 -19.00
N GLY A 36 21.77 0.75 -18.92
CA GLY A 36 20.30 0.62 -18.99
C GLY A 36 19.56 1.08 -17.72
N GLY A 37 20.29 1.48 -16.66
CA GLY A 37 19.66 1.93 -15.41
C GLY A 37 19.26 0.76 -14.50
N ALA A 38 18.38 1.00 -13.54
CA ALA A 38 17.87 -0.09 -12.73
C ALA A 38 17.07 -1.06 -13.59
N GLN A 39 17.53 -2.31 -13.68
CA GLN A 39 16.64 -3.40 -14.03
C GLN A 39 15.52 -3.43 -12.99
N ASP A 40 14.27 -3.73 -13.41
CA ASP A 40 13.08 -3.96 -12.57
C ASP A 40 13.35 -5.07 -11.54
N ALA A 41 14.18 -4.74 -10.56
CA ALA A 41 14.49 -5.61 -9.46
C ALA A 41 13.24 -5.60 -8.59
N MET A 42 12.58 -6.76 -8.52
CA MET A 42 11.45 -6.99 -7.64
C MET A 42 11.69 -6.39 -6.26
N VAL A 43 10.84 -5.44 -5.85
CA VAL A 43 10.93 -4.77 -4.55
C VAL A 43 10.06 -5.55 -3.57
N HIS A 44 10.70 -6.34 -2.72
CA HIS A 44 10.01 -7.26 -1.82
C HIS A 44 9.23 -6.58 -0.69
N ARG A 45 9.72 -5.44 -0.18
CA ARG A 45 9.07 -4.66 0.89
C ARG A 45 8.90 -3.20 0.45
N PRO A 46 7.94 -2.91 -0.43
CA PRO A 46 7.78 -1.58 -1.00
C PRO A 46 7.51 -0.52 0.06
N PHE A 47 6.78 -0.87 1.13
CA PHE A 47 6.37 0.06 2.18
C PHE A 47 7.31 0.11 3.40
N ALA A 48 8.47 -0.57 3.34
CA ALA A 48 9.44 -0.55 4.43
C ALA A 48 9.79 0.89 4.86
N GLY A 49 9.79 1.12 6.18
CA GLY A 49 10.06 2.42 6.79
C GLY A 49 8.82 3.29 7.04
N LEU A 50 7.62 2.82 6.74
CA LEU A 50 6.37 3.45 7.15
C LEU A 50 5.81 2.72 8.37
N ALA A 51 5.39 3.47 9.40
CA ALA A 51 4.58 2.94 10.50
C ALA A 51 3.28 2.29 9.96
N ALA A 52 2.78 2.79 8.83
CA ALA A 52 1.63 2.27 8.11
C ALA A 52 1.86 0.98 7.30
N GLU A 53 3.07 0.39 7.29
CA GLU A 53 3.42 -0.73 6.38
C GLU A 53 2.42 -1.89 6.46
N CYS A 54 2.05 -2.33 7.67
CA CYS A 54 1.13 -3.46 7.83
C CYS A 54 -0.29 -3.13 7.36
N GLN A 55 -0.79 -1.92 7.65
CA GLN A 55 -2.10 -1.47 7.15
C GLN A 55 -2.10 -1.40 5.62
N LEU A 56 -1.06 -0.82 5.00
CA LEU A 56 -0.96 -0.73 3.54
C LEU A 56 -0.99 -2.10 2.87
N ILE A 57 -0.29 -3.09 3.44
CA ILE A 57 -0.32 -4.48 2.96
C ILE A 57 -1.72 -5.07 3.10
N ALA A 58 -2.35 -4.95 4.28
CA ALA A 58 -3.69 -5.51 4.49
C ALA A 58 -4.74 -4.91 3.53
N LEU A 59 -4.72 -3.59 3.40
CA LEU A 59 -5.61 -2.85 2.49
C LEU A 59 -5.37 -3.20 1.01
N ARG A 60 -4.13 -3.49 0.63
CA ARG A 60 -3.79 -3.91 -0.74
C ARG A 60 -4.15 -5.37 -1.03
N GLU A 61 -3.97 -6.26 -0.07
CA GLU A 61 -4.03 -7.70 -0.34
C GLU A 61 -5.40 -8.32 -0.07
N PHE A 62 -6.15 -7.82 0.93
CA PHE A 62 -7.34 -8.55 1.34
C PHE A 62 -8.48 -7.78 1.98
N VAL A 63 -8.31 -6.52 2.41
CA VAL A 63 -9.46 -5.73 2.90
C VAL A 63 -10.26 -5.25 1.69
N PRO A 64 -11.55 -5.60 1.55
CA PRO A 64 -12.30 -5.34 0.33
C PRO A 64 -12.69 -3.87 0.19
N SER A 65 -13.20 -3.27 1.27
CA SER A 65 -13.73 -1.91 1.27
C SER A 65 -13.27 -1.16 2.51
N ALA A 66 -12.32 -0.24 2.34
CA ALA A 66 -11.86 0.61 3.42
C ALA A 66 -11.24 1.90 2.89
N THR A 67 -11.21 2.92 3.75
CA THR A 67 -10.57 4.21 3.50
C THR A 67 -9.68 4.61 4.66
N ALA A 68 -8.63 5.38 4.39
CA ALA A 68 -7.77 5.96 5.43
C ALA A 68 -7.25 7.35 4.99
N PRO A 69 -7.45 8.42 5.79
CA PRO A 69 -6.84 9.72 5.52
C PRO A 69 -5.29 9.60 5.48
N LEU A 70 -4.65 10.29 4.52
CA LEU A 70 -3.20 10.29 4.41
C LEU A 70 -2.59 11.51 5.09
N SER A 71 -1.65 11.28 6.01
CA SER A 71 -0.85 12.35 6.63
C SER A 71 0.32 12.72 5.73
N LEU A 72 0.14 13.79 4.95
CA LEU A 72 1.15 14.27 4.01
C LEU A 72 2.34 14.92 4.72
N ALA A 73 3.55 14.67 4.21
CA ALA A 73 4.79 15.26 4.72
C ALA A 73 4.83 16.79 4.49
N GLN A 74 4.14 17.27 3.44
CA GLN A 74 4.00 18.69 3.13
C GLN A 74 2.51 19.04 3.09
N PRO A 75 2.10 20.21 3.63
CA PRO A 75 0.72 20.67 3.50
C PRO A 75 0.30 20.77 2.03
N ALA A 76 -0.91 20.28 1.73
CA ALA A 76 -1.52 20.40 0.41
C ALA A 76 -2.81 21.24 0.50
N GLY A 77 -3.22 21.81 -0.63
CA GLY A 77 -4.49 22.54 -0.74
C GLY A 77 -5.74 21.64 -0.82
N ARG A 78 -5.61 20.35 -0.51
CA ARG A 78 -6.69 19.37 -0.53
C ARG A 78 -6.44 18.23 0.44
N ASP A 79 -7.53 17.62 0.91
CA ASP A 79 -7.48 16.37 1.65
C ASP A 79 -7.23 15.20 0.70
N VAL A 80 -6.44 14.24 1.16
CA VAL A 80 -6.16 13.01 0.41
C VAL A 80 -6.50 11.81 1.26
N THR A 81 -7.31 10.91 0.70
CA THR A 81 -7.73 9.67 1.33
C THR A 81 -7.27 8.48 0.50
N LEU A 82 -6.61 7.53 1.15
CA LEU A 82 -6.33 6.22 0.59
C LEU A 82 -7.60 5.37 0.60
N ALA A 83 -7.79 4.56 -0.43
CA ALA A 83 -8.89 3.61 -0.53
C ALA A 83 -8.40 2.24 -0.99
N THR A 84 -9.06 1.18 -0.54
CA THR A 84 -8.76 -0.19 -0.97
C THR A 84 -8.91 -0.31 -2.48
N VAL A 85 -10.06 0.05 -3.02
CA VAL A 85 -10.35 0.03 -4.46
C VAL A 85 -11.26 1.19 -4.84
N LEU A 86 -10.93 1.86 -5.93
CA LEU A 86 -11.75 2.91 -6.54
C LEU A 86 -12.65 2.32 -7.63
N PRO A 87 -13.71 3.04 -8.07
CA PRO A 87 -14.47 2.65 -9.25
C PRO A 87 -13.54 2.32 -10.43
N THR A 88 -13.85 1.23 -11.14
CA THR A 88 -13.03 0.68 -12.24
C THR A 88 -11.59 0.28 -11.86
N ALA A 89 -11.30 0.18 -10.56
CA ALA A 89 -9.95 -0.02 -10.02
C ALA A 89 -8.94 1.03 -10.52
N ALA A 90 -9.41 2.29 -10.59
CA ALA A 90 -8.59 3.44 -10.95
C ALA A 90 -7.47 3.68 -9.92
N ALA A 91 -6.35 4.22 -10.37
CA ALA A 91 -5.21 4.55 -9.50
C ALA A 91 -5.47 5.77 -8.61
N ALA A 92 -6.17 6.80 -9.13
CA ALA A 92 -6.58 7.95 -8.33
C ALA A 92 -7.80 8.67 -8.93
N ILE A 93 -8.56 9.36 -8.10
CA ILE A 93 -9.67 10.23 -8.49
C ILE A 93 -9.57 11.53 -7.69
N VAL A 94 -9.78 12.68 -8.33
CA VAL A 94 -10.03 13.94 -7.62
C VAL A 94 -11.51 14.25 -7.80
N ARG A 95 -12.27 14.26 -6.72
CA ARG A 95 -13.70 14.54 -6.74
C ARG A 95 -14.00 16.02 -7.07
N PRO A 96 -15.23 16.35 -7.49
CA PRO A 96 -15.62 17.75 -7.74
C PRO A 96 -15.53 18.65 -6.51
N ASP A 97 -15.66 18.10 -5.30
CA ASP A 97 -15.48 18.79 -4.01
C ASP A 97 -14.00 18.97 -3.60
N ASN A 98 -13.08 18.69 -4.52
CA ASN A 98 -11.62 18.79 -4.36
C ASN A 98 -11.00 17.76 -3.39
N VAL A 99 -11.74 16.74 -2.96
CA VAL A 99 -11.16 15.60 -2.20
C VAL A 99 -10.47 14.63 -3.16
N ALA A 100 -9.21 14.29 -2.86
CA ALA A 100 -8.46 13.30 -3.63
C ALA A 100 -8.54 11.89 -3.01
N LEU A 101 -8.77 10.88 -3.84
CA LEU A 101 -8.79 9.47 -3.49
C LEU A 101 -7.67 8.72 -4.21
N ILE A 102 -6.91 7.89 -3.51
CA ILE A 102 -5.83 7.05 -4.07
C ILE A 102 -6.21 5.57 -3.92
N GLY A 103 -6.21 4.82 -5.01
CA GLY A 103 -6.56 3.39 -5.01
C GLY A 103 -5.34 2.48 -4.77
N LEU A 104 -5.48 1.48 -3.91
CA LEU A 104 -4.46 0.46 -3.67
C LEU A 104 -4.57 -0.73 -4.63
N GLN A 105 -5.78 -1.27 -4.77
CA GLN A 105 -6.10 -2.43 -5.58
C GLN A 105 -6.42 -1.96 -7.01
N VAL A 106 -5.37 -1.86 -7.81
CA VAL A 106 -5.42 -1.41 -9.21
C VAL A 106 -5.22 -2.60 -10.16
N LEU A 107 -5.69 -2.47 -11.40
CA LEU A 107 -5.56 -3.53 -12.41
C LEU A 107 -4.12 -3.81 -12.85
N SER A 108 -3.27 -2.77 -12.85
CA SER A 108 -1.89 -2.83 -13.32
C SER A 108 -0.98 -2.09 -12.36
N HIS A 109 0.13 -2.72 -11.99
CA HIS A 109 1.14 -2.15 -11.11
C HIS A 109 2.54 -2.60 -11.51
N SER A 110 3.55 -1.85 -11.09
CA SER A 110 4.96 -2.19 -11.20
C SER A 110 5.38 -3.13 -10.07
N THR A 111 6.65 -3.49 -10.03
CA THR A 111 7.23 -4.26 -8.93
C THR A 111 7.55 -3.42 -7.69
N ASP A 112 7.33 -2.10 -7.71
CA ASP A 112 7.55 -1.18 -6.59
C ASP A 112 6.25 -0.40 -6.28
N LEU A 113 5.36 -1.01 -5.51
CA LEU A 113 4.04 -0.43 -5.20
C LEU A 113 4.13 0.94 -4.50
N SER A 114 5.20 1.20 -3.76
CA SER A 114 5.39 2.50 -3.10
C SER A 114 5.62 3.63 -4.13
N ARG A 115 6.34 3.34 -5.21
CA ARG A 115 6.55 4.26 -6.33
C ARG A 115 5.27 4.49 -7.11
N ASP A 116 4.49 3.44 -7.35
CA ASP A 116 3.20 3.54 -8.02
C ASP A 116 2.23 4.45 -7.24
N LEU A 117 2.13 4.24 -5.93
CA LEU A 117 1.32 5.10 -5.05
C LEU A 117 1.90 6.52 -4.95
N GLY A 118 3.22 6.67 -4.93
CA GLY A 118 3.87 7.99 -4.96
C GLY A 118 3.52 8.79 -6.22
N ARG A 119 3.47 8.12 -7.38
CA ARG A 119 3.02 8.70 -8.66
C ARG A 119 1.54 9.07 -8.64
N ALA A 120 0.69 8.16 -8.18
CA ALA A 120 -0.75 8.42 -8.07
C ALA A 120 -1.05 9.60 -7.14
N LEU A 121 -0.36 9.66 -5.99
CA LEU A 121 -0.48 10.76 -5.03
C LEU A 121 0.02 12.07 -5.61
N SER A 122 1.20 12.10 -6.23
CA SER A 122 1.75 13.31 -6.86
C SER A 122 0.84 13.86 -7.96
N TRP A 123 0.27 12.97 -8.79
CA TRP A 123 -0.74 13.35 -9.78
C TRP A 123 -1.98 13.94 -9.09
N ALA A 124 -2.52 13.25 -8.07
CA ALA A 124 -3.73 13.67 -7.40
C ALA A 124 -3.59 15.00 -6.63
N LEU A 125 -2.38 15.41 -6.25
CA LEU A 125 -2.11 16.70 -5.61
C LEU A 125 -2.19 17.88 -6.58
N THR A 126 -2.07 17.63 -7.90
CA THR A 126 -1.99 18.68 -8.93
C THR A 126 -3.12 18.64 -9.96
N ALA A 127 -3.85 17.53 -10.05
CA ALA A 127 -4.94 17.36 -10.98
C ALA A 127 -6.14 18.26 -10.65
N ASP A 128 -6.93 18.61 -11.67
CA ASP A 128 -8.14 19.42 -11.50
C ASP A 128 -9.27 18.59 -10.84
N PRO A 129 -10.17 19.22 -10.06
CA PRO A 129 -11.38 18.56 -9.56
C PRO A 129 -12.20 17.91 -10.68
N GLY A 130 -12.69 16.69 -10.44
CA GLY A 130 -13.39 15.86 -11.43
C GLY A 130 -12.48 14.98 -12.28
N SER A 131 -11.16 15.04 -12.10
CA SER A 131 -10.20 14.22 -12.86
C SER A 131 -10.12 12.78 -12.36
N VAL A 132 -9.84 11.85 -13.26
CA VAL A 132 -9.57 10.44 -12.97
C VAL A 132 -8.25 10.03 -13.58
N LEU A 133 -7.43 9.32 -12.80
CA LEU A 133 -6.23 8.62 -13.25
C LEU A 133 -6.52 7.12 -13.28
N PRO A 134 -6.79 6.53 -14.46
CA PRO A 134 -7.13 5.12 -14.56
C PRO A 134 -5.96 4.21 -14.12
N THR A 135 -4.75 4.51 -14.58
CA THR A 135 -3.54 3.72 -14.31
C THR A 135 -2.34 4.63 -14.14
N VAL A 136 -1.40 4.24 -13.30
CA VAL A 136 -0.06 4.84 -13.27
C VAL A 136 0.84 4.18 -14.30
N SER A 137 1.66 4.99 -14.99
CA SER A 137 2.71 4.44 -15.87
C SER A 137 3.72 3.68 -15.02
N THR A 138 4.01 2.42 -15.38
CA THR A 138 4.96 1.56 -14.66
C THR A 138 6.38 1.71 -15.19
N THR A 139 6.56 2.22 -16.42
CA THR A 139 7.85 2.31 -17.12
C THR A 139 8.32 3.75 -17.39
N GLY A 140 7.63 4.75 -16.84
CA GLY A 140 7.91 6.16 -17.18
C GLY A 140 9.27 6.67 -16.71
N ASP A 141 9.93 7.44 -17.59
CA ASP A 141 11.12 8.24 -17.30
C ASP A 141 10.78 9.41 -16.36
N GLY A 142 11.70 9.78 -15.46
CA GLY A 142 11.53 10.90 -14.52
C GLY A 142 11.98 10.58 -13.09
N GLU A 143 11.97 11.59 -12.22
CA GLU A 143 12.22 11.44 -10.78
C GLU A 143 11.13 10.56 -10.14
N GLN A 144 11.55 9.65 -9.27
CA GLN A 144 10.73 8.53 -8.84
C GLN A 144 10.44 8.67 -7.35
N ILE A 145 9.46 9.52 -7.04
CA ILE A 145 9.07 9.80 -5.67
C ILE A 145 8.33 8.59 -5.11
N ARG A 146 8.84 8.04 -4.00
CA ARG A 146 8.18 6.94 -3.29
C ARG A 146 7.20 7.49 -2.26
N LEU A 147 6.26 6.66 -1.82
CA LEU A 147 5.27 7.04 -0.82
C LEU A 147 5.92 7.55 0.49
N GLN A 148 7.08 7.00 0.87
CA GLN A 148 7.87 7.42 2.04
C GLN A 148 8.29 8.90 2.01
N GLU A 149 8.41 9.49 0.82
CA GLU A 149 8.84 10.88 0.66
C GLU A 149 7.65 11.85 0.73
N LEU A 150 6.42 11.34 0.57
CA LEU A 150 5.19 12.14 0.51
C LEU A 150 4.36 12.06 1.78
N LEU A 151 4.57 11.05 2.62
CA LEU A 151 3.86 10.85 3.89
C LEU A 151 4.76 11.15 5.08
N ILE A 152 4.16 11.47 6.23
CA ILE A 152 4.84 11.47 7.52
C ILE A 152 5.12 10.00 7.91
N PRO A 153 6.37 9.50 7.88
CA PRO A 153 6.64 8.07 7.94
C PRO A 153 6.21 7.39 9.24
N GLU A 154 6.23 8.13 10.35
CA GLU A 154 5.91 7.64 11.69
C GLU A 154 4.40 7.64 12.00
N THR A 155 3.54 8.03 11.04
CA THR A 155 2.10 8.11 11.28
C THR A 155 1.41 6.83 10.79
N PRO A 156 0.74 6.05 11.66
CA PRO A 156 -0.07 4.92 11.23
C PRO A 156 -1.30 5.40 10.46
N LEU A 157 -1.93 4.50 9.69
CA LEU A 157 -3.21 4.79 9.05
C LEU A 157 -4.37 4.61 10.03
N ASP A 158 -5.22 5.63 10.12
CA ASP A 158 -6.54 5.52 10.73
C ASP A 158 -7.51 4.91 9.72
N VAL A 159 -7.67 3.59 9.77
CA VAL A 159 -8.42 2.81 8.77
C VAL A 159 -9.88 2.70 9.17
N THR A 160 -10.76 3.15 8.29
CA THR A 160 -12.21 2.89 8.38
C THR A 160 -12.58 1.77 7.40
N VAL A 161 -13.05 0.63 7.92
CA VAL A 161 -13.62 -0.45 7.10
C VAL A 161 -15.09 -0.15 6.83
N HIS A 162 -15.49 -0.30 5.57
CA HIS A 162 -16.88 -0.10 5.15
C HIS A 162 -17.53 -1.45 4.85
N PRO A 163 -18.82 -1.62 5.14
CA PRO A 163 -19.54 -2.85 4.81
C PRO A 163 -19.71 -3.04 3.30
N ASP A 164 -19.67 -1.95 2.54
CA ASP A 164 -19.87 -1.91 1.10
C ASP A 164 -19.11 -0.74 0.43
N PHE A 165 -19.35 -0.48 -0.84
CA PHE A 165 -18.76 0.64 -1.59
C PHE A 165 -19.65 1.89 -1.67
N ALA A 166 -20.67 2.04 -0.81
CA ALA A 166 -21.55 3.22 -0.84
C ALA A 166 -20.77 4.54 -0.71
N TRP A 167 -19.63 4.51 -0.01
CA TRP A 167 -18.70 5.64 0.12
C TRP A 167 -18.10 6.14 -1.21
N TRP A 168 -18.20 5.39 -2.32
CA TRP A 168 -17.80 5.85 -3.66
C TRP A 168 -18.57 7.08 -4.12
N ILE A 169 -19.85 7.17 -3.74
CA ILE A 169 -20.75 8.25 -4.15
C ILE A 169 -20.75 9.33 -3.06
N PRO A 170 -20.26 10.56 -3.36
CA PRO A 170 -20.37 11.65 -2.41
C PRO A 170 -21.82 12.16 -2.31
N GLY A 171 -22.24 12.55 -1.11
CA GLY A 171 -23.58 13.09 -0.85
C GLY A 171 -24.61 12.03 -0.48
N GLU A 172 -25.87 12.47 -0.30
CA GLU A 172 -26.98 11.61 0.16
C GLU A 172 -27.85 11.08 -1.00
N GLU A 173 -27.61 11.53 -2.24
CA GLU A 173 -28.39 11.09 -3.38
C GLU A 173 -27.98 9.69 -3.83
N PRO A 174 -28.94 8.77 -4.03
CA PRO A 174 -28.62 7.42 -4.46
C PRO A 174 -28.07 7.43 -5.90
N PRO A 175 -27.07 6.58 -6.21
CA PRO A 175 -26.58 6.46 -7.58
C PRO A 175 -27.70 6.00 -8.50
N SER A 176 -27.67 6.44 -9.75
CA SER A 176 -28.65 6.06 -10.77
C SER A 176 -27.97 5.53 -12.02
N GLY A 177 -28.74 4.81 -12.84
CA GLY A 177 -28.29 4.27 -14.12
C GLY A 177 -27.07 3.34 -13.98
N GLU A 178 -26.06 3.59 -14.82
CA GLU A 178 -24.84 2.77 -14.90
C GLU A 178 -24.02 2.79 -13.59
N ALA A 179 -23.99 3.92 -12.88
CA ALA A 179 -23.28 4.02 -11.60
C ALA A 179 -23.90 3.11 -10.53
N ALA A 180 -25.23 3.00 -10.50
CA ALA A 180 -25.92 2.10 -9.58
C ALA A 180 -25.64 0.63 -9.88
N ALA A 181 -25.64 0.26 -11.17
CA ALA A 181 -25.35 -1.11 -11.61
C ALA A 181 -23.90 -1.50 -11.30
N SER A 182 -22.94 -0.60 -11.56
CA SER A 182 -21.53 -0.80 -11.24
C SER A 182 -21.30 -0.98 -9.73
N LEU A 183 -21.95 -0.15 -8.91
CA LEU A 183 -21.89 -0.26 -7.45
C LEU A 183 -22.49 -1.59 -6.95
N GLN A 184 -23.66 -1.98 -7.48
CA GLN A 184 -24.29 -3.25 -7.13
C GLN A 184 -23.39 -4.44 -7.48
N GLN A 185 -22.76 -4.42 -8.66
CA GLN A 185 -21.83 -5.46 -9.07
C GLN A 185 -20.60 -5.53 -8.16
N ALA A 186 -20.04 -4.38 -7.79
CA ALA A 186 -18.90 -4.32 -6.88
C ALA A 186 -19.27 -4.86 -5.48
N ASN A 187 -20.43 -4.47 -4.95
CA ASN A 187 -20.91 -4.94 -3.64
C ASN A 187 -21.19 -6.44 -3.61
N ALA A 188 -21.63 -7.03 -4.72
CA ALA A 188 -21.88 -8.47 -4.81
C ALA A 188 -20.61 -9.34 -4.65
N ALA A 189 -19.42 -8.74 -4.81
CA ALA A 189 -18.14 -9.41 -4.64
C ALA A 189 -17.51 -9.23 -3.25
N ILE A 190 -18.12 -8.43 -2.36
CA ILE A 190 -17.59 -8.20 -1.01
C ILE A 190 -17.92 -9.38 -0.10
N LEU A 191 -16.92 -9.82 0.65
CA LEU A 191 -17.11 -10.66 1.83
C LEU A 191 -17.17 -9.78 3.08
N PRO A 192 -18.13 -10.00 4.00
CA PRO A 192 -18.19 -9.28 5.27
C PRO A 192 -16.83 -9.33 5.98
N THR A 193 -16.30 -8.15 6.30
CA THR A 193 -14.95 -8.00 6.86
C THR A 193 -15.00 -6.99 8.00
N GLU A 194 -14.41 -7.34 9.14
CA GLU A 194 -14.29 -6.47 10.30
C GLU A 194 -12.84 -6.40 10.76
N ALA A 195 -12.43 -5.23 11.25
CA ALA A 195 -11.13 -5.06 11.88
C ALA A 195 -11.13 -5.74 13.26
N VAL A 196 -10.12 -6.54 13.56
CA VAL A 196 -9.94 -7.12 14.90
C VAL A 196 -9.26 -6.07 15.78
N THR A 197 -9.93 -5.69 16.86
CA THR A 197 -9.43 -4.66 17.78
C THR A 197 -8.89 -5.28 19.06
N GLY A 198 -7.76 -4.77 19.56
CA GLY A 198 -7.19 -5.20 20.84
C GLY A 198 -5.82 -4.58 21.09
N ALA A 199 -5.33 -4.68 22.33
CA ALA A 199 -4.02 -4.17 22.68
C ALA A 199 -2.92 -4.91 21.87
N GLY A 200 -2.11 -4.16 21.12
CA GLY A 200 -1.05 -4.71 20.28
C GLY A 200 -1.52 -5.43 19.02
N ILE A 201 -2.80 -5.31 18.65
CA ILE A 201 -3.34 -5.82 17.39
C ILE A 201 -3.35 -4.70 16.35
N GLU A 202 -2.62 -4.92 15.27
CA GLU A 202 -2.57 -4.05 14.10
C GLU A 202 -2.78 -4.88 12.84
N ALA A 203 -3.48 -4.32 11.85
CA ALA A 203 -3.68 -4.93 10.53
C ALA A 203 -4.19 -6.39 10.55
N ALA A 204 -5.09 -6.70 11.48
CA ALA A 204 -5.78 -7.98 11.60
C ALA A 204 -7.27 -7.81 11.28
N TYR A 205 -7.79 -8.70 10.46
CA TYR A 205 -9.16 -8.63 9.97
C TYR A 205 -9.83 -9.99 10.00
N TRP A 206 -11.03 -10.03 10.53
CA TRP A 206 -11.93 -11.17 10.49
C TRP A 206 -12.77 -11.08 9.22
N VAL A 207 -12.84 -12.18 8.47
CA VAL A 207 -13.57 -12.24 7.21
C VAL A 207 -14.54 -13.41 7.25
N ASP A 208 -15.82 -13.13 7.05
CA ASP A 208 -16.84 -14.17 6.88
C ASP A 208 -16.79 -14.71 5.44
N ALA A 209 -16.22 -15.90 5.27
CA ALA A 209 -16.21 -16.60 3.98
C ALA A 209 -17.37 -17.60 3.84
N GLY A 210 -18.38 -17.56 4.72
CA GLY A 210 -19.56 -18.41 4.71
C GLY A 210 -19.42 -19.66 5.57
N GLU A 211 -18.67 -20.68 5.12
CA GLU A 211 -18.55 -21.94 5.87
C GLU A 211 -17.70 -21.80 7.14
N LYS A 212 -16.60 -21.04 7.03
CA LYS A 212 -15.69 -20.73 8.14
C LYS A 212 -15.19 -19.30 7.97
N ALA A 213 -15.16 -18.58 9.07
CA ALA A 213 -14.49 -17.29 9.09
C ALA A 213 -12.97 -17.46 9.10
N HIS A 214 -12.28 -16.49 8.51
CA HIS A 214 -10.82 -16.46 8.45
C HIS A 214 -10.30 -15.24 9.20
N LEU A 215 -9.21 -15.45 9.96
CA LEU A 215 -8.39 -14.34 10.45
C LEU A 215 -7.27 -14.09 9.44
N ARG A 216 -7.21 -12.88 8.88
CA ARG A 216 -6.12 -12.41 8.03
C ARG A 216 -5.32 -11.36 8.79
N TRP A 217 -4.06 -11.65 9.07
CA TRP A 217 -3.21 -10.81 9.91
C TRP A 217 -1.85 -10.56 9.27
N VAL A 218 -1.55 -9.30 8.97
CA VAL A 218 -0.20 -8.88 8.59
C VAL A 218 0.64 -8.72 9.85
N ARG A 219 1.77 -9.44 9.91
CA ARG A 219 2.68 -9.44 11.06
C ARG A 219 3.97 -8.69 10.73
N PRO A 220 4.46 -7.79 11.60
CA PRO A 220 5.69 -7.03 11.35
C PRO A 220 6.96 -7.83 11.66
N GLU A 221 6.85 -8.96 12.37
CA GLU A 221 8.01 -9.77 12.74
C GLU A 221 8.72 -10.37 11.52
N PRO A 222 10.05 -10.62 11.61
CA PRO A 222 10.76 -11.38 10.59
C PRO A 222 10.14 -12.76 10.39
N GLU A 223 9.88 -13.11 9.12
CA GLU A 223 9.19 -14.34 8.72
C GLU A 223 9.78 -15.59 9.39
N GLU A 224 11.10 -15.76 9.38
CA GLU A 224 11.77 -16.91 9.98
C GLU A 224 11.47 -17.06 11.49
N GLN A 225 11.37 -15.95 12.21
CA GLN A 225 11.08 -15.95 13.64
C GLN A 225 9.61 -16.25 13.90
N LEU A 226 8.71 -15.65 13.10
CA LEU A 226 7.27 -15.86 13.17
C LEU A 226 6.93 -17.33 12.87
N LEU A 227 7.43 -17.89 11.77
CA LEU A 227 7.19 -19.28 11.39
C LEU A 227 7.74 -20.25 12.42
N ALA A 228 8.93 -20.00 12.97
CA ALA A 228 9.49 -20.82 14.04
C ALA A 228 8.62 -20.77 15.32
N ALA A 229 8.07 -19.60 15.66
CA ALA A 229 7.16 -19.47 16.80
C ALA A 229 5.83 -20.22 16.56
N MET A 230 5.22 -20.06 15.37
CA MET A 230 3.99 -20.76 14.99
C MET A 230 4.17 -22.27 14.97
N ALA A 231 5.30 -22.78 14.46
CA ALA A 231 5.59 -24.21 14.47
C ALA A 231 5.69 -24.78 15.90
N ARG A 232 6.25 -24.02 16.84
CA ARG A 232 6.30 -24.42 18.26
C ARG A 232 4.93 -24.43 18.91
N LEU A 233 4.06 -23.47 18.60
CA LEU A 233 2.66 -23.46 19.07
C LEU A 233 1.90 -24.67 18.51
N ALA A 234 2.02 -24.92 17.20
CA ALA A 234 1.40 -26.06 16.54
C ALA A 234 1.85 -27.40 17.15
N ALA A 235 3.15 -27.57 17.45
CA ALA A 235 3.67 -28.77 18.08
C ALA A 235 3.11 -29.03 19.49
N ARG A 236 2.63 -27.97 20.18
CA ARG A 236 1.94 -28.07 21.47
C ARG A 236 0.42 -28.09 21.37
N SER A 237 -0.14 -28.06 20.16
CA SER A 237 -1.58 -27.86 19.91
C SER A 237 -2.13 -26.56 20.52
N GLU A 238 -1.31 -25.52 20.55
CA GLU A 238 -1.64 -24.18 21.06
C GLU A 238 -1.73 -23.15 19.92
N LEU A 239 -1.87 -23.61 18.66
CA LEU A 239 -2.09 -22.74 17.51
C LEU A 239 -3.59 -22.52 17.31
N ASP A 240 -4.21 -21.92 18.31
CA ASP A 240 -5.60 -21.47 18.31
C ASP A 240 -5.66 -19.98 18.69
N LEU A 241 -6.87 -19.42 18.76
CA LEU A 241 -7.10 -18.02 19.18
C LEU A 241 -7.53 -17.93 20.65
N GLY A 242 -7.27 -18.98 21.44
CA GLY A 242 -7.91 -19.24 22.71
C GLY A 242 -9.26 -19.95 22.56
N GLY A 243 -9.72 -20.55 23.66
CA GLY A 243 -11.10 -20.96 23.87
C GLY A 243 -11.72 -20.13 25.02
N ASP A 244 -13.04 -20.20 25.16
CA ASP A 244 -13.82 -19.54 26.23
C ASP A 244 -13.20 -19.72 27.63
#